data_AF-A0A093YT65-F1
#
_entry.id   AF-A0A093YT65-F1
#
_cell.length_a   1.000
_cell.length_b   1.000
_cell.length_c   1.000
_cell.angle_alpha   90.00
_cell.angle_beta   90.00
_cell.angle_gamma   90.00
#
_symmetry.space_group_name_H-M   'P 1'
#
loop_
_entity.id
_entity.type
_entity.pdbx_description
1 polymer ?
#
loop_
_entity_poly.entity_id
_entity_poly.type
_entity_poly.pdbx_seq_one_letter_code
_entity_poly.pdbx_strand_id
1 'polypeptide(L)'
;MKVDFVDVEYAEDTPLPAEQASQNAAIKKSSVGNFLSAGTAADKSLLRRSQSRAFMTDDGVPLPTEFYLSSDPSAIIEHTKKVMYLEDDDIAHIHEGSLNIHRLTKSDGSSNVRTIQTLELELQEIMKGKFDHFMQKEIFEQPESVINTMRGRLDIENKKVTLGGLRSYIDTIRRCRRVIFIACGTSYHSCMAVR
;
A
#
# COMPACT_ATOMS: atom_id res chain seq x y z
N MET A 1 -8.28 21.15 -8.06
CA MET A 1 -9.38 20.41 -7.40
C MET A 1 -10.52 20.23 -8.40
N LYS A 2 -10.48 19.13 -9.15
CA LYS A 2 -11.58 18.57 -9.93
C LYS A 2 -11.11 17.19 -10.39
N VAL A 3 -11.68 16.14 -9.82
CA VAL A 3 -11.46 14.76 -10.29
C VAL A 3 -12.87 14.21 -10.45
N ASP A 4 -13.25 13.97 -11.70
CA ASP A 4 -14.57 13.47 -12.06
C ASP A 4 -14.70 12.02 -11.58
N PHE A 5 -15.80 11.74 -10.89
CA PHE A 5 -16.22 10.38 -10.58
C PHE A 5 -16.82 9.77 -11.85
N VAL A 6 -16.32 8.61 -12.25
CA VAL A 6 -17.01 7.74 -13.21
C VAL A 6 -17.78 6.72 -12.38
N ASP A 7 -19.10 6.89 -12.32
CA ASP A 7 -20.00 5.87 -11.81
C ASP A 7 -19.87 4.61 -12.68
N VAL A 8 -19.62 3.47 -12.03
CA VAL A 8 -19.77 2.16 -12.64
C VAL A 8 -21.04 1.57 -12.05
N GLU A 9 -22.14 1.66 -12.80
CA GLU A 9 -23.34 0.88 -12.52
C GLU A 9 -23.02 -0.61 -12.72
N TYR A 10 -23.22 -1.41 -11.67
CA TYR A 10 -23.11 -2.86 -11.74
C TYR A 10 -24.40 -3.43 -12.31
N ALA A 11 -24.35 -3.92 -13.54
CA ALA A 11 -25.29 -4.92 -13.99
C ALA A 11 -24.73 -6.29 -13.56
N GLU A 12 -25.39 -6.90 -12.57
CA GLU A 12 -25.23 -8.28 -12.09
C GLU A 12 -24.39 -8.52 -10.82
N ASP A 13 -24.96 -9.39 -9.97
CA ASP A 13 -24.83 -9.48 -8.52
C ASP A 13 -23.84 -10.58 -8.07
N THR A 14 -22.65 -10.65 -8.70
CA THR A 14 -21.58 -11.58 -8.26
C THR A 14 -20.16 -11.05 -8.51
N PRO A 15 -19.21 -11.23 -7.57
CA PRO A 15 -17.83 -10.80 -7.75
C PRO A 15 -17.09 -11.73 -8.71
N LEU A 16 -16.61 -11.19 -9.85
CA LEU A 16 -15.86 -11.95 -10.84
C LEU A 16 -14.40 -12.21 -10.38
N PRO A 17 -13.79 -13.36 -10.74
CA PRO A 17 -12.42 -13.70 -10.37
C PRO A 17 -11.37 -12.78 -11.03
N ALA A 18 -10.25 -12.53 -10.34
CA ALA A 18 -9.16 -11.64 -10.76
C ALA A 18 -8.62 -11.90 -12.19
N GLU A 19 -8.77 -13.13 -12.68
CA GLU A 19 -8.35 -13.54 -14.02
C GLU A 19 -9.18 -12.88 -15.14
N GLN A 20 -10.48 -12.66 -14.92
CA GLN A 20 -11.38 -12.01 -15.91
C GLN A 20 -11.23 -10.49 -15.94
N ALA A 21 -10.86 -9.86 -14.82
CA ALA A 21 -10.57 -8.42 -14.77
C ALA A 21 -9.35 -8.06 -15.63
N SER A 22 -8.35 -8.95 -15.68
CA SER A 22 -7.16 -8.78 -16.52
C SER A 22 -7.45 -8.86 -18.03
N GLN A 23 -8.44 -9.66 -18.43
CA GLN A 23 -8.84 -9.84 -19.83
C GLN A 23 -9.52 -8.59 -20.40
N ASN A 24 -10.29 -7.86 -19.59
CA ASN A 24 -11.02 -6.67 -20.07
C ASN A 24 -10.10 -5.48 -20.38
N ALA A 25 -8.94 -5.39 -19.73
CA ALA A 25 -7.95 -4.35 -20.03
C ALA A 25 -7.24 -4.58 -21.39
N ALA A 26 -7.08 -5.84 -21.80
CA ALA A 26 -6.39 -6.20 -23.05
C ALA A 26 -7.25 -6.00 -24.31
N ILE A 27 -8.58 -6.02 -24.17
CA ILE A 27 -9.52 -5.87 -25.31
C ILE A 27 -9.65 -4.40 -25.74
N LYS A 28 -9.39 -3.42 -24.86
CA LYS A 28 -9.70 -2.00 -25.12
C LYS A 28 -8.79 -1.29 -26.13
N LYS A 29 -7.73 -1.94 -26.65
CA LYS A 29 -6.77 -1.33 -27.60
C LYS A 29 -6.80 -1.90 -29.02
N SER A 30 -7.62 -2.92 -29.31
CA SER A 30 -7.92 -3.29 -30.69
C SER A 30 -9.08 -2.40 -31.20
N SER A 31 -8.77 -1.55 -32.17
CA SER A 31 -9.63 -0.54 -32.78
C SER A 31 -11.05 -1.01 -33.14
N VAL A 32 -12.03 -0.17 -32.75
CA VAL A 32 -13.27 0.20 -33.46
C VAL A 32 -13.88 -0.89 -34.37
N GLY A 33 -14.92 -1.55 -33.87
CA GLY A 33 -15.92 -2.22 -34.70
C GLY A 33 -16.24 -3.66 -34.27
N ASN A 34 -17.54 -3.90 -34.00
CA ASN A 34 -18.22 -5.18 -33.80
C ASN A 34 -18.01 -5.94 -32.48
N PHE A 35 -19.09 -5.94 -31.67
CA PHE A 35 -19.18 -6.45 -30.31
C PHE A 35 -19.89 -7.82 -30.17
N LEU A 36 -19.82 -8.72 -31.15
CA LEU A 36 -20.61 -9.97 -31.12
C LEU A 36 -19.91 -11.23 -31.66
N SER A 37 -18.67 -11.50 -31.28
CA SER A 37 -18.11 -12.85 -31.46
C SER A 37 -17.31 -13.31 -30.26
N ALA A 38 -17.96 -14.10 -29.41
CA ALA A 38 -17.30 -14.95 -28.44
C ALA A 38 -16.47 -16.02 -29.18
N GLY A 39 -15.17 -16.07 -28.91
CA GLY A 39 -14.31 -17.16 -29.36
C GLY A 39 -13.03 -16.73 -30.05
N THR A 40 -12.12 -16.07 -29.33
CA THR A 40 -10.68 -16.22 -29.59
C THR A 40 -9.94 -16.09 -28.26
N ALA A 41 -9.05 -17.05 -27.98
CA ALA A 41 -8.23 -17.05 -26.76
C ALA A 41 -7.36 -15.80 -26.70
N ALA A 42 -7.36 -15.12 -25.55
CA ALA A 42 -6.52 -13.95 -25.31
C ALA A 42 -5.04 -14.30 -25.52
N ASP A 43 -4.39 -13.56 -26.42
CA ASP A 43 -3.00 -13.81 -26.79
C ASP A 43 -2.06 -13.40 -25.64
N LYS A 44 -1.58 -14.40 -24.88
CA LYS A 44 -0.64 -14.24 -23.76
C LYS A 44 0.73 -13.71 -24.22
N SER A 45 0.98 -13.58 -25.52
CA SER A 45 2.22 -13.04 -26.10
C SER A 45 2.45 -11.55 -25.82
N LEU A 46 1.39 -10.80 -25.48
CA LEU A 46 1.48 -9.37 -25.14
C LEU A 46 2.01 -9.09 -23.73
N LEU A 47 2.10 -10.11 -22.88
CA LEU A 47 2.79 -10.00 -21.60
C LEU A 47 4.31 -10.02 -21.86
N ARG A 48 4.90 -8.83 -21.99
CA ARG A 48 6.37 -8.67 -22.06
C ARG A 48 7.00 -9.17 -20.75
N ARG A 49 7.44 -10.42 -20.75
CA ARG A 49 8.26 -10.99 -19.68
C ARG A 49 9.72 -10.59 -19.93
N SER A 50 10.09 -9.41 -19.47
CA SER A 50 11.49 -8.99 -19.52
C SER A 50 12.26 -9.61 -18.37
N GLN A 51 13.30 -10.39 -18.66
CA GLN A 51 14.21 -10.88 -17.63
C GLN A 51 15.03 -9.71 -17.07
N SER A 52 15.05 -9.62 -15.75
CA SER A 52 15.61 -8.55 -14.94
C SER A 52 17.12 -8.66 -14.76
N ARG A 53 17.84 -7.55 -14.97
CA ARG A 53 19.29 -7.42 -14.69
C ARG A 53 19.61 -6.86 -13.29
N ALA A 54 18.60 -6.55 -12.48
CA ALA A 54 18.78 -5.71 -11.29
C ALA A 54 19.15 -6.44 -9.99
N PHE A 55 19.04 -7.77 -9.92
CA PHE A 55 19.46 -8.55 -8.75
C PHE A 55 20.26 -9.76 -9.22
N MET A 56 21.59 -9.65 -9.18
CA MET A 56 22.49 -10.77 -9.43
C MET A 56 22.72 -11.51 -8.10
N THR A 57 22.53 -12.82 -8.08
CA THR A 57 23.08 -13.70 -7.04
C THR A 57 24.61 -13.75 -7.17
N ASP A 58 25.30 -14.17 -6.10
CA ASP A 58 26.76 -14.36 -6.06
C ASP A 58 27.28 -15.28 -7.20
N ASP A 59 26.39 -16.13 -7.74
CA ASP A 59 26.65 -17.06 -8.84
C ASP A 59 26.43 -16.47 -10.27
N GLY A 60 26.12 -15.18 -10.39
CA GLY A 60 26.04 -14.49 -11.70
C GLY A 60 24.80 -14.82 -12.56
N VAL A 61 23.83 -15.57 -12.04
CA VAL A 61 22.57 -15.91 -12.75
C VAL A 61 21.50 -14.86 -12.46
N PRO A 62 20.86 -14.24 -13.48
CA PRO A 62 19.78 -13.28 -13.26
C PRO A 62 18.54 -13.98 -12.72
N LEU A 63 18.14 -13.61 -11.49
CA LEU A 63 16.86 -14.06 -10.95
C LEU A 63 15.70 -13.32 -11.64
N PRO A 64 14.66 -14.04 -12.09
CA PRO A 64 13.44 -13.40 -12.58
C PRO A 64 12.82 -12.59 -11.44
N THR A 65 12.73 -11.27 -11.64
CA THR A 65 12.19 -10.31 -10.67
C THR A 65 10.88 -9.78 -11.20
N GLU A 66 9.84 -9.84 -10.37
CA GLU A 66 8.52 -9.31 -10.67
C GLU A 66 8.32 -8.02 -9.86
N PHE A 67 7.74 -7.00 -10.49
CA PHE A 67 7.43 -5.72 -9.86
C PHE A 67 5.92 -5.55 -9.78
N TYR A 68 5.43 -5.23 -8.58
CA TYR A 68 4.03 -4.90 -8.32
C TYR A 68 3.91 -3.42 -8.02
N LEU A 69 2.95 -2.74 -8.65
CA LEU A 69 2.64 -1.35 -8.40
C LEU A 69 1.26 -1.29 -7.74
N SER A 70 1.19 -0.61 -6.60
CA SER A 70 -0.05 -0.41 -5.86
C SER A 70 -0.01 0.93 -5.14
N SER A 71 -1.19 1.54 -4.95
CA SER A 71 -1.35 2.69 -4.07
C SER A 71 -1.33 2.33 -2.59
N ASP A 72 -1.65 1.08 -2.26
CA ASP A 72 -1.71 0.55 -0.89
C ASP A 72 -0.89 -0.75 -0.77
N PRO A 73 0.02 -0.85 0.21
CA PRO A 73 0.74 -2.09 0.53
C PRO A 73 -0.15 -3.32 0.76
N SER A 74 -1.37 -3.14 1.24
CA SER A 74 -2.30 -4.23 1.58
C SER A 74 -2.67 -5.09 0.38
N ALA A 75 -2.64 -4.52 -0.83
CA ALA A 75 -2.96 -5.24 -2.06
C ALA A 75 -1.81 -6.14 -2.56
N ILE A 76 -0.58 -5.91 -2.11
CA ILE A 76 0.63 -6.62 -2.59
C ILE A 76 1.27 -7.52 -1.54
N ILE A 77 0.81 -7.45 -0.29
CA ILE A 77 1.36 -8.19 0.85
C ILE A 77 1.32 -9.72 0.66
N GLU A 78 0.38 -10.24 -0.14
CA GLU A 78 0.29 -11.65 -0.50
C GLU A 78 1.47 -12.10 -1.38
N HIS A 79 2.02 -11.18 -2.19
CA HIS A 79 3.10 -11.47 -3.14
C HIS A 79 4.48 -11.07 -2.61
N THR A 80 4.57 -9.94 -1.89
CA THR A 80 5.85 -9.44 -1.38
C THR A 80 5.69 -8.62 -0.10
N LYS A 81 6.61 -8.81 0.85
CA LYS A 81 6.77 -7.94 2.03
C LYS A 81 7.76 -6.79 1.80
N LYS A 82 8.52 -6.83 0.71
CA LYS A 82 9.50 -5.81 0.36
C LYS A 82 8.82 -4.74 -0.49
N VAL A 83 8.77 -3.53 0.03
CA VAL A 83 8.14 -2.39 -0.64
C VAL A 83 9.08 -1.21 -0.74
N MET A 84 8.86 -0.37 -1.74
CA MET A 84 9.57 0.87 -1.95
C MET A 84 8.53 1.97 -2.15
N TYR A 85 8.54 2.96 -1.26
CA TYR A 85 7.64 4.11 -1.37
C TYR A 85 8.24 5.15 -2.30
N LEU A 86 7.44 5.60 -3.27
CA LEU A 86 7.75 6.74 -4.11
C LEU A 86 7.38 8.03 -3.37
N GLU A 87 8.19 9.07 -3.54
CA GLU A 87 7.89 10.41 -3.04
C GLU A 87 7.29 11.28 -4.16
N ASP A 88 6.86 12.48 -3.77
CA ASP A 88 6.43 13.51 -4.71
C ASP A 88 7.53 13.81 -5.74
N ASP A 89 7.10 13.91 -7.00
CA ASP A 89 7.93 14.11 -8.21
C ASP A 89 8.83 12.92 -8.62
N ASP A 90 8.70 11.76 -7.97
CA ASP A 90 9.37 10.53 -8.42
C ASP A 90 8.68 9.95 -9.67
N ILE A 91 9.50 9.57 -10.63
CA ILE A 91 9.11 8.86 -11.85
C ILE A 91 9.79 7.49 -11.83
N ALA A 92 8.99 6.44 -11.63
CA ALA A 92 9.44 5.06 -11.76
C ALA A 92 9.43 4.62 -13.23
N HIS A 93 10.60 4.22 -13.73
CA HIS A 93 10.77 3.68 -15.07
C HIS A 93 11.22 2.21 -14.98
N ILE A 94 10.33 1.29 -15.38
CA ILE A 94 10.61 -0.14 -15.41
C ILE A 94 10.91 -0.55 -16.84
N HIS A 95 12.16 -0.92 -17.11
CA HIS A 95 12.62 -1.34 -18.43
C HIS A 95 13.64 -2.46 -18.33
N GLU A 96 13.55 -3.43 -19.23
CA GLU A 96 14.46 -4.58 -19.26
C GLU A 96 14.58 -5.32 -17.89
N GLY A 97 13.47 -5.35 -17.14
CA GLY A 97 13.41 -5.89 -15.78
C GLY A 97 14.32 -5.16 -14.78
N SER A 98 14.67 -3.90 -15.05
CA SER A 98 15.29 -2.98 -14.10
C SER A 98 14.29 -1.90 -13.71
N LEU A 99 14.23 -1.58 -12.41
CA LEU A 99 13.49 -0.44 -11.89
C LEU A 99 14.48 0.72 -11.71
N ASN A 100 14.23 1.81 -12.42
CA ASN A 100 14.99 3.06 -12.30
C ASN A 100 14.06 4.14 -11.78
N ILE A 101 14.55 4.98 -10.86
CA ILE A 101 13.80 6.12 -10.33
C ILE A 101 14.47 7.40 -10.81
N HIS A 102 13.67 8.26 -11.42
CA HIS A 102 14.07 9.56 -11.90
C HIS A 102 13.26 10.63 -11.16
N ARG A 103 13.84 11.81 -10.95
CA ARG A 103 13.15 12.96 -10.37
C ARG A 103 13.22 14.14 -11.32
N LEU A 104 12.11 14.85 -11.50
CA LEU A 104 11.99 15.97 -12.44
C LEU A 104 12.91 17.14 -12.08
N THR A 105 13.06 17.42 -10.78
CA THR A 105 13.93 18.46 -10.23
C THR A 105 15.04 17.83 -9.40
N LYS A 106 16.30 17.99 -9.84
CA LYS A 106 17.46 17.72 -8.98
C LYS A 106 17.61 18.88 -8.00
N SER A 107 16.99 18.79 -6.83
CA SER A 107 17.43 19.58 -5.69
C SER A 107 18.81 19.08 -5.27
N ASP A 108 19.78 19.98 -5.11
CA ASP A 108 21.14 19.63 -4.67
C ASP A 108 21.08 18.76 -3.39
N GLY A 109 21.52 17.50 -3.50
CA GLY A 109 21.64 16.57 -2.38
C GLY A 109 20.59 15.47 -2.26
N SER A 110 19.54 15.43 -3.08
CA SER A 110 18.57 14.32 -3.04
C SER A 110 19.10 13.09 -3.81
N SER A 111 19.35 11.99 -3.12
CA SER A 111 19.69 10.70 -3.74
C SER A 111 18.47 10.14 -4.49
N ASN A 112 18.67 9.65 -5.71
CA ASN A 112 17.64 8.93 -6.47
C ASN A 112 17.41 7.49 -5.95
N VAL A 113 18.17 7.08 -4.93
CA VAL A 113 18.07 5.74 -4.34
C VAL A 113 17.03 5.76 -3.23
N ARG A 114 15.93 5.02 -3.44
CA ARG A 114 14.93 4.76 -2.41
C ARG A 114 15.26 3.48 -1.65
N THR A 115 15.10 3.51 -0.33
CA THR A 115 15.33 2.34 0.53
C THR A 115 14.15 1.38 0.41
N ILE A 116 14.46 0.10 0.20
CA ILE A 116 13.47 -0.97 0.29
C ILE A 116 13.16 -1.20 1.78
N GLN A 117 11.89 -1.07 2.14
CA GLN A 117 11.39 -1.33 3.48
C GLN A 117 10.71 -2.69 3.51
N THR A 118 10.82 -3.38 4.65
CA THR A 118 10.09 -4.63 4.90
C THR A 118 8.85 -4.29 5.71
N LEU A 119 7.67 -4.64 5.20
CA LEU A 119 6.42 -4.49 5.92
C LEU A 119 6.36 -5.45 7.11
N GLU A 120 5.99 -4.92 8.27
CA GLU A 120 5.75 -5.71 9.49
C GLU A 120 4.32 -6.27 9.56
N LEU A 121 3.47 -5.95 8.57
CA LEU A 121 2.09 -6.43 8.50
C LEU A 121 2.02 -7.94 8.20
N GLU A 122 1.14 -8.64 8.89
CA GLU A 122 0.83 -10.04 8.61
C GLU A 122 -0.43 -10.17 7.76
N LEU A 123 -0.47 -11.17 6.87
CA LEU A 123 -1.59 -11.37 5.96
C LEU A 123 -2.91 -11.58 6.71
N GLN A 124 -2.85 -12.24 7.87
CA GLN A 124 -3.96 -12.51 8.76
C GLN A 124 -4.63 -11.23 9.28
N GLU A 125 -3.88 -10.13 9.44
CA GLU A 125 -4.42 -8.86 9.93
C GLU A 125 -5.38 -8.24 8.90
N ILE A 126 -5.18 -8.52 7.62
CA ILE A 126 -5.94 -7.94 6.50
C ILE A 126 -7.10 -8.85 6.06
N MET A 127 -7.09 -10.14 6.42
CA MET A 127 -8.14 -11.08 6.07
C MET A 127 -9.27 -11.09 7.10
N LYS A 128 -10.51 -11.44 6.68
CA LYS A 128 -11.64 -11.61 7.62
C LYS A 128 -11.45 -12.77 8.62
N GLY A 129 -10.63 -13.76 8.27
CA GLY A 129 -10.40 -14.93 9.10
C GLY A 129 -11.69 -15.71 9.38
N LYS A 130 -12.07 -15.79 10.66
CA LYS A 130 -13.27 -16.52 11.13
C LYS A 130 -14.55 -15.69 11.17
N PHE A 131 -14.50 -14.41 10.79
CA PHE A 131 -15.63 -13.49 10.89
C PHE A 131 -16.33 -13.30 9.54
N ASP A 132 -17.61 -13.00 9.58
CA ASP A 132 -18.42 -12.79 8.36
C ASP A 132 -18.14 -11.40 7.74
N HIS A 133 -17.88 -10.40 8.59
CA HIS A 133 -17.65 -9.00 8.22
C HIS A 133 -16.36 -8.44 8.84
N PHE A 134 -15.69 -7.53 8.12
CA PHE A 134 -14.50 -6.82 8.63
C PHE A 134 -14.80 -5.99 9.88
N MET A 135 -15.92 -5.26 9.88
CA MET A 135 -16.33 -4.49 11.06
C MET A 135 -16.50 -5.38 12.30
N GLN A 136 -17.02 -6.60 12.14
CA GLN A 136 -17.14 -7.55 13.25
C GLN A 136 -15.75 -7.97 13.74
N LYS A 137 -14.85 -8.37 12.83
CA LYS A 137 -13.45 -8.68 13.17
C LYS A 137 -12.80 -7.52 13.96
N GLU A 138 -12.86 -6.31 13.42
CA GLU A 138 -12.24 -5.12 14.02
C GLU A 138 -12.82 -4.80 15.41
N ILE A 139 -14.12 -5.00 15.63
CA ILE A 139 -14.73 -4.84 16.96
C ILE A 139 -14.20 -5.88 17.95
N PHE A 140 -14.08 -7.14 17.53
CA PHE A 140 -13.58 -8.22 18.40
C PHE A 140 -12.07 -8.15 18.63
N GLU A 141 -11.30 -7.52 17.74
CA GLU A 141 -9.85 -7.32 17.84
C GLU A 141 -9.44 -6.10 18.69
N GLN A 142 -10.41 -5.29 19.16
CA GLN A 142 -10.12 -4.12 19.99
C GLN A 142 -9.27 -4.43 21.24
N PRO A 143 -9.50 -5.52 22.01
CA PRO A 143 -8.69 -5.81 23.20
C PRO A 143 -7.21 -6.01 22.86
N GLU A 144 -6.92 -6.73 21.78
CA GLU A 144 -5.56 -6.96 21.32
C GLU A 144 -4.94 -5.67 20.76
N SER A 145 -5.70 -4.92 19.96
CA SER A 145 -5.28 -3.64 19.38
C SER A 145 -4.88 -2.62 20.45
N VAL A 146 -5.61 -2.58 21.57
CA VAL A 146 -5.29 -1.74 22.73
C VAL A 146 -4.00 -2.18 23.40
N ILE A 147 -3.79 -3.49 23.61
CA ILE A 147 -2.55 -4.03 24.18
C ILE A 147 -1.36 -3.71 23.27
N ASN A 148 -1.49 -3.92 21.97
CA ASN A 148 -0.45 -3.61 20.98
C ASN A 148 -0.11 -2.11 20.96
N THR A 149 -1.12 -1.25 21.13
CA THR A 149 -0.91 0.21 21.25
C THR A 149 -0.08 0.56 22.50
N MET A 150 -0.29 -0.13 23.63
CA MET A 150 0.46 0.11 24.86
C MET A 150 1.84 -0.56 24.90
N ARG A 151 2.07 -1.59 24.07
CA ARG A 151 3.30 -2.38 24.03
C ARG A 151 4.54 -1.49 23.84
N GLY A 152 5.52 -1.66 24.73
CA GLY A 152 6.76 -0.86 24.72
C GLY A 152 6.61 0.62 25.12
N ARG A 153 5.38 1.07 25.42
CA ARG A 153 5.08 2.46 25.80
C ARG A 153 4.67 2.62 27.26
N LEU A 154 4.15 1.57 27.90
CA LEU A 154 3.73 1.58 29.30
C LEU A 154 4.61 0.64 30.13
N ASP A 155 5.27 1.19 31.14
CA ASP A 155 5.95 0.46 32.20
C ASP A 155 5.04 0.46 33.44
N ILE A 156 4.42 -0.68 33.71
CA ILE A 156 3.42 -0.84 34.77
C ILE A 156 4.09 -0.82 36.15
N GLU A 157 5.26 -1.42 36.29
CA GLU A 157 5.98 -1.52 37.57
C GLU A 157 6.40 -0.14 38.06
N ASN A 158 6.97 0.66 37.15
CA ASN A 158 7.43 2.02 37.47
C ASN A 158 6.36 3.10 37.20
N LYS A 159 5.15 2.71 36.78
CA LYS A 159 4.04 3.60 36.41
C LYS A 159 4.46 4.71 35.43
N LYS A 160 5.29 4.36 34.45
CA LYS A 160 5.92 5.32 33.53
C LYS A 160 5.44 5.11 32.11
N VAL A 161 5.11 6.21 31.43
CA VAL A 161 4.79 6.22 29.99
C VAL A 161 6.00 6.73 29.21
N THR A 162 6.39 6.00 28.17
CA THR A 162 7.51 6.36 27.29
C THR A 162 7.04 6.40 25.84
N LEU A 163 7.16 7.57 25.21
CA LEU A 163 6.83 7.78 23.79
C LEU A 163 8.13 7.85 22.99
N GLY A 164 8.66 6.70 22.58
CA GLY A 164 9.98 6.58 21.95
C GLY A 164 10.19 7.53 20.76
N GLY A 165 9.22 7.59 19.84
CA GLY A 165 9.27 8.46 18.67
C GLY A 165 9.19 9.97 18.97
N LEU A 166 8.80 10.36 20.18
CA LEU A 166 8.67 11.76 20.60
C LEU A 166 9.71 12.19 21.63
N ARG A 167 10.69 11.33 21.95
CA ARG A 167 11.66 11.58 23.03
C ARG A 167 12.45 12.87 22.83
N SER A 168 12.84 13.20 21.61
CA SER A 168 13.56 14.45 21.28
C SER A 168 12.68 15.70 21.34
N TYR A 169 11.36 15.54 21.27
CA TYR A 169 10.40 16.65 21.20
C TYR A 169 9.68 16.91 22.53
N ILE A 170 9.89 16.08 23.54
CA ILE A 170 9.13 16.13 24.80
C ILE A 170 9.28 17.48 25.52
N ASP A 171 10.48 18.08 25.52
CA ASP A 171 10.71 19.39 26.14
C ASP A 171 10.01 20.52 25.40
N THR A 172 9.91 20.42 24.07
CA THR A 172 9.14 21.36 23.25
C THR A 172 7.65 21.22 23.54
N ILE A 173 7.14 19.99 23.59
CA ILE A 173 5.73 19.71 23.92
C ILE A 173 5.37 20.26 25.30
N ARG A 174 6.25 20.10 26.31
CA ARG A 174 6.04 20.62 27.67
C ARG A 174 5.96 22.14 27.75
N ARG A 175 6.57 22.87 26.80
CA ARG A 175 6.51 24.34 26.73
C ARG A 175 5.30 24.86 25.95
N CYS A 176 4.57 24.00 25.24
CA CYS A 176 3.40 24.41 24.46
C CYS A 176 2.28 24.91 25.38
N ARG A 177 1.72 26.08 25.04
CA ARG A 177 0.58 26.68 25.76
C ARG A 177 -0.78 26.25 25.23
N ARG A 178 -0.80 25.64 24.04
CA ARG A 178 -2.02 25.24 23.32
C ARG A 178 -1.75 23.98 22.52
N VAL A 179 -2.67 23.03 22.60
CA VAL A 179 -2.74 21.84 21.74
C VAL A 179 -3.95 22.02 20.82
N ILE A 180 -3.76 21.78 19.52
CA ILE A 180 -4.81 21.89 18.51
C ILE A 180 -4.99 20.51 17.90
N PHE A 181 -6.21 19.98 17.95
CA PHE A 181 -6.59 18.75 17.27
C PHE A 181 -7.27 19.08 15.95
N ILE A 182 -6.84 18.45 14.85
CA ILE A 182 -7.40 18.62 13.51
C ILE A 182 -7.77 17.22 13.00
N ALA A 183 -9.06 16.96 12.81
CA ALA A 183 -9.58 15.65 12.43
C ALA A 183 -10.99 15.77 11.80
N CYS A 184 -11.44 14.72 11.11
CA CYS A 184 -12.78 14.60 10.53
C CYS A 184 -13.46 13.28 10.98
N GLY A 185 -14.79 13.20 10.92
CA GLY A 185 -15.54 11.96 11.13
C GLY A 185 -15.31 11.31 12.51
N THR A 186 -15.08 9.99 12.55
CA THR A 186 -14.84 9.26 13.81
C THR A 186 -13.56 9.72 14.53
N SER A 187 -12.51 10.11 13.80
CA SER A 187 -11.29 10.68 14.39
C SER A 187 -11.54 11.99 15.13
N TYR A 188 -12.49 12.81 14.67
CA TYR A 188 -12.92 14.01 15.40
C TYR A 188 -13.57 13.65 16.76
N HIS A 189 -14.38 12.60 16.79
CA HIS A 189 -15.00 12.12 18.03
C HIS A 189 -13.95 11.58 19.01
N SER A 190 -12.91 10.91 18.53
CA SER A 190 -11.78 10.50 19.38
C SER A 190 -11.06 11.70 20.00
N CYS A 191 -10.84 12.79 19.25
CA CYS A 191 -10.28 14.03 19.80
C CYS A 191 -11.19 14.66 20.86
N MET A 192 -12.52 14.63 20.66
CA MET A 192 -13.47 15.12 21.66
C MET A 192 -13.48 14.27 22.94
N ALA A 193 -13.30 12.95 22.84
CA ALA A 193 -13.32 12.04 23.98
C ALA A 193 -12.09 12.18 24.91
N VAL A 194 -10.97 12.70 24.38
CA VAL A 194 -9.70 12.87 25.14
C VAL A 194 -9.57 14.27 25.74
N ARG A 195 -10.40 15.22 25.31
CA ARG A 195 -10.45 16.59 25.84
C ARG A 195 -11.16 16.63 27.18
#